data_AF-A0AAE6FY69-F1
#
_entry.id   AF-A0AAE6FY69-F1
#
_cell.length_a   1.000
_cell.length_b   1.000
_cell.length_c   1.000
_cell.angle_alpha   90.00
_cell.angle_beta   90.00
_cell.angle_gamma   90.00
#
_symmetry.space_group_name_H-M   'P 1'
#
loop_
_entity.id
_entity.type
_entity.pdbx_description
1 polymer ?
#
loop_
_entity_poly.entity_id
_entity_poly.type
_entity_poly.pdbx_seq_one_letter_code
_entity_poly.pdbx_strand_id
1 'polypeptide(L)'
;MNATRWFGLASLTVLLASNAFAEDKAPAATNAAVGRWTTIDDETKKPKSVIAIYEENGKLYGKIEKLFREPKEEQNPLCDKCEGSLKDQPIIGMTILRDLKKDDDEWSGGSILDPANGKTYKCKVAVEDGGKKLKVRGYVGMSLLGRTQYWVRAE
;
A
#
# COMPACT_ATOMS: atom_id res chain seq x y z
N MET A 1 63.47 49.07 -39.28
CA MET A 1 62.31 49.07 -38.37
C MET A 1 61.22 48.23 -39.02
N ASN A 2 60.84 47.13 -38.36
CA ASN A 2 59.57 46.40 -38.30
C ASN A 2 58.67 46.31 -39.54
N ALA A 3 57.99 45.21 -39.88
CA ALA A 3 57.92 43.82 -39.44
C ALA A 3 56.99 43.14 -40.47
N THR A 4 57.40 42.05 -41.09
CA THR A 4 56.90 40.68 -40.85
C THR A 4 55.44 40.43 -41.21
N ARG A 5 55.28 39.55 -42.21
CA ARG A 5 54.07 38.84 -42.66
C ARG A 5 53.33 38.16 -41.50
N TRP A 6 52.00 38.03 -41.59
CA TRP A 6 51.32 36.93 -40.93
C TRP A 6 50.12 36.40 -41.72
N PHE A 7 50.05 35.07 -41.74
CA PHE A 7 49.16 34.22 -42.53
C PHE A 7 47.74 34.21 -41.96
N GLY A 8 46.75 34.15 -42.84
CA GLY A 8 45.35 33.98 -42.49
C GLY A 8 45.11 32.64 -41.77
N LEU A 9 44.36 32.71 -40.67
CA LEU A 9 43.77 31.56 -39.98
C LEU A 9 42.29 31.48 -40.37
N ALA A 10 41.93 30.49 -41.18
CA ALA A 10 40.55 30.09 -41.36
C ALA A 10 40.10 29.35 -40.09
N SER A 11 39.20 29.94 -39.32
CA SER A 11 38.62 29.30 -38.14
C SER A 11 37.44 28.43 -38.58
N LEU A 12 37.61 27.11 -38.50
CA LEU A 12 36.56 26.13 -38.76
C LEU A 12 35.81 25.85 -37.46
N THR A 13 34.66 26.49 -37.25
CA THR A 13 33.76 26.21 -36.12
C THR A 13 33.00 24.91 -36.36
N VAL A 14 33.34 23.86 -35.62
CA VAL A 14 32.57 22.61 -35.56
C VAL A 14 31.38 22.82 -34.60
N LEU A 15 30.16 22.83 -35.15
CA LEU A 15 28.92 22.83 -34.36
C LEU A 15 28.68 21.41 -33.83
N LEU A 16 28.91 21.20 -32.54
CA LEU A 16 28.50 19.98 -31.84
C LEU A 16 26.98 20.03 -31.61
N ALA A 17 26.22 19.34 -32.46
CA ALA A 17 24.81 19.08 -32.21
C ALA A 17 24.67 18.26 -30.93
N SER A 18 24.13 18.89 -29.89
CA SER A 18 23.85 18.23 -28.61
C SER A 18 22.57 17.41 -28.80
N ASN A 19 22.69 16.10 -29.05
CA ASN A 19 21.55 15.21 -28.98
C ASN A 19 21.08 15.16 -27.52
N ALA A 20 19.99 15.87 -27.22
CA ALA A 20 19.26 15.70 -25.97
C ALA A 20 18.67 14.29 -25.97
N PHE A 21 19.27 13.38 -25.20
CA PHE A 21 18.64 12.12 -24.85
C PHE A 21 17.45 12.45 -23.94
N ALA A 22 16.24 12.18 -24.40
CA ALA A 22 15.08 12.16 -23.53
C ALA A 22 15.26 11.02 -22.54
N GLU A 23 15.42 11.33 -21.25
CA GLU A 23 15.36 10.34 -20.19
C GLU A 23 13.92 9.84 -20.08
N ASP A 24 13.65 8.65 -20.59
CA ASP A 24 12.42 7.91 -20.31
C ASP A 24 12.37 7.61 -18.80
N LYS A 25 11.73 8.51 -18.04
CA LYS A 25 11.33 8.20 -16.67
C LYS A 25 10.36 7.02 -16.71
N ALA A 26 10.87 5.84 -16.40
CA ALA A 26 10.04 4.66 -16.17
C ALA A 26 8.89 5.04 -15.23
N PRO A 27 7.65 4.61 -15.53
CA PRO A 27 6.53 4.85 -14.62
C PRO A 27 6.92 4.33 -13.25
N ALA A 28 6.82 5.19 -12.23
CA ALA A 28 7.01 4.77 -10.85
C ALA A 28 6.15 3.52 -10.62
N ALA A 29 6.78 2.41 -10.24
CA ALA A 29 6.07 1.17 -10.00
C ALA A 29 4.97 1.45 -8.99
N THR A 30 3.71 1.39 -9.42
CA THR A 30 2.56 1.58 -8.54
C THR A 30 2.68 0.55 -7.43
N ASN A 31 2.75 0.99 -6.17
CA ASN A 31 2.83 0.12 -5.01
C ASN A 31 1.69 -0.91 -5.10
N ALA A 32 2.03 -2.17 -5.40
CA ALA A 32 1.04 -3.18 -5.74
C ALA A 32 0.11 -3.52 -4.56
N ALA A 33 0.49 -3.15 -3.34
CA ALA A 33 -0.36 -3.29 -2.16
C ALA A 33 -1.48 -2.23 -2.10
N VAL A 34 -1.26 -1.04 -2.67
CA VAL A 34 -2.26 0.04 -2.71
C VAL A 34 -3.39 -0.36 -3.66
N GLY A 35 -4.63 -0.17 -3.21
CA GLY A 35 -5.83 -0.56 -3.94
C GLY A 35 -6.96 -1.04 -3.01
N ARG A 36 -8.03 -1.57 -3.61
CA ARG A 36 -9.16 -2.16 -2.88
C ARG A 36 -9.02 -3.67 -2.82
N TRP A 37 -9.33 -4.22 -1.67
CA TRP A 37 -9.13 -5.64 -1.37
C TRP A 37 -10.33 -6.21 -0.65
N THR A 38 -10.88 -7.31 -1.18
CA THR A 38 -11.98 -8.04 -0.56
C THR A 38 -11.43 -9.07 0.40
N THR A 39 -11.88 -9.00 1.65
CA THR A 39 -11.61 -10.03 2.66
C THR A 39 -12.57 -11.19 2.50
N ILE A 40 -12.08 -12.40 2.74
CA ILE A 40 -12.86 -13.62 2.67
C ILE A 40 -13.00 -14.18 4.09
N ASP A 41 -14.22 -14.54 4.45
CA ASP A 41 -14.48 -15.20 5.72
C ASP A 41 -13.96 -16.65 5.68
N ASP A 42 -13.17 -17.04 6.68
CA ASP A 42 -12.47 -18.33 6.66
C ASP A 42 -13.41 -19.52 6.83
N GLU A 43 -14.58 -19.33 7.47
CA GLU A 43 -15.56 -20.38 7.71
C GLU A 43 -16.53 -20.50 6.55
N THR A 44 -17.12 -19.38 6.14
CA THR A 44 -18.20 -19.36 5.13
C THR A 44 -17.69 -19.25 3.70
N LYS A 45 -16.42 -18.86 3.50
CA LYS A 45 -15.79 -18.58 2.20
C LYS A 45 -16.46 -17.46 1.39
N LYS A 46 -17.31 -16.65 2.04
CA LYS A 46 -17.99 -15.52 1.41
C LYS A 46 -17.17 -14.23 1.57
N PRO A 47 -17.35 -13.24 0.68
CA PRO A 47 -16.86 -11.88 0.89
C PRO A 47 -17.37 -11.32 2.22
N LYS A 48 -16.50 -10.67 2.98
CA LYS A 48 -16.84 -10.10 4.30
C LYS A 48 -16.72 -8.59 4.34
N SER A 49 -15.67 -8.03 3.76
CA SER A 49 -15.48 -6.58 3.67
C SER A 49 -14.63 -6.19 2.46
N VAL A 50 -14.71 -4.92 2.06
CA VAL A 50 -13.74 -4.28 1.17
C VAL A 50 -12.88 -3.31 1.98
N ILE A 51 -11.57 -3.46 1.89
CA ILE A 51 -10.56 -2.62 2.52
C ILE A 51 -9.87 -1.80 1.45
N ALA A 52 -9.91 -0.47 1.56
CA ALA A 52 -9.06 0.41 0.78
C ALA A 52 -7.71 0.55 1.47
N ILE A 53 -6.68 0.05 0.80
CA ILE A 53 -5.29 0.21 1.21
C ILE A 53 -4.70 1.41 0.47
N TYR A 54 -4.07 2.28 1.24
CA TYR A 54 -3.44 3.51 0.76
C TYR A 54 -2.10 3.72 1.45
N GLU A 55 -1.27 4.55 0.82
CA GLU A 55 0.02 4.95 1.37
C GLU A 55 -0.03 6.42 1.78
N GLU A 56 0.49 6.72 2.96
CA GLU A 56 0.61 8.07 3.50
C GLU A 56 1.95 8.19 4.23
N ASN A 57 2.76 9.18 3.87
CA ASN A 57 4.09 9.42 4.46
C ASN A 57 5.00 8.17 4.45
N GLY A 58 5.00 7.40 3.36
CA GLY A 58 5.81 6.19 3.20
C GLY A 58 5.34 4.98 4.03
N LYS A 59 4.13 5.05 4.60
CA LYS A 59 3.53 3.97 5.39
C LYS A 59 2.22 3.53 4.78
N LEU A 60 1.94 2.23 4.89
CA LEU A 60 0.71 1.61 4.42
C LEU A 60 -0.36 1.66 5.53
N TYR A 61 -1.57 2.04 5.12
CA TYR A 61 -2.77 2.07 5.94
C TYR A 61 -3.91 1.35 5.21
N GLY A 62 -4.94 0.95 5.95
CA GLY A 62 -6.09 0.24 5.39
C GLY A 62 -7.37 0.59 6.12
N LYS A 63 -8.36 1.06 5.36
CA LYS A 63 -9.65 1.53 5.85
C LYS A 63 -10.78 0.64 5.33
N ILE A 64 -11.72 0.29 6.20
CA ILE A 64 -12.92 -0.45 5.78
C ILE A 64 -13.82 0.50 4.98
N GLU A 65 -14.08 0.17 3.71
CA GLU A 65 -15.01 0.93 2.86
C GLU A 65 -16.39 0.26 2.75
N LYS A 66 -16.46 -1.06 2.87
CA LYS A 66 -17.71 -1.82 2.71
C LYS A 66 -17.72 -3.05 3.60
N LEU A 67 -18.90 -3.41 4.09
CA LEU A 67 -19.19 -4.70 4.71
C LEU A 67 -20.20 -5.46 3.84
N PHE A 68 -20.03 -6.77 3.73
CA PHE A 68 -21.01 -7.66 3.10
C PHE A 68 -21.84 -8.29 4.23
N ARG A 69 -23.05 -7.78 4.40
CA ARG A 69 -23.95 -8.14 5.50
C ARG A 69 -25.27 -8.65 4.97
N GLU A 70 -25.94 -9.47 5.77
CA GLU A 70 -27.29 -9.92 5.40
C GLU A 70 -28.27 -8.74 5.53
N PRO A 71 -29.34 -8.65 4.70
CA PRO A 71 -30.24 -7.49 4.70
C PRO A 71 -30.91 -7.18 6.04
N LYS A 72 -31.06 -8.18 6.90
CA LYS A 72 -31.67 -8.07 8.23
C LYS A 72 -30.70 -7.62 9.34
N GLU A 73 -29.41 -7.53 9.04
CA GLU A 73 -28.40 -7.09 10.00
C GLU A 73 -28.23 -5.57 9.98
N GLU A 74 -27.68 -5.02 11.06
CA GLU A 74 -27.17 -3.65 11.06
C GLU A 74 -26.05 -3.53 10.02
N GLN A 75 -26.23 -2.67 9.01
CA GLN A 75 -25.36 -2.57 7.84
C GLN A 75 -24.02 -1.88 8.15
N ASN A 76 -24.01 -1.00 9.16
CA ASN A 76 -22.79 -0.35 9.64
C ASN A 76 -22.75 -0.31 11.17
N PRO A 77 -22.48 -1.44 11.83
CA PRO A 77 -22.48 -1.49 13.29
C PRO A 77 -21.31 -0.70 13.86
N LEU A 78 -21.46 -0.35 15.13
CA LEU A 78 -20.39 0.26 15.91
C LEU A 78 -19.42 -0.83 16.42
N CYS A 79 -18.16 -0.49 16.62
CA CYS A 79 -17.20 -1.37 17.28
C CYS A 79 -17.34 -1.29 18.81
N ASP A 80 -18.30 -2.03 19.36
CA ASP A 80 -18.59 -2.10 20.80
C ASP A 80 -17.44 -2.72 21.63
N LYS A 81 -16.69 -3.64 21.02
CA LYS A 81 -15.53 -4.31 21.63
C LYS A 81 -14.22 -3.53 21.50
N CYS A 82 -14.18 -2.51 20.66
CA CYS A 82 -12.99 -1.66 20.53
C CYS A 82 -12.79 -0.83 21.80
N GLU A 83 -11.55 -0.39 22.01
CA GLU A 83 -11.17 0.44 23.14
C GLU A 83 -10.76 1.85 22.72
N GLY A 84 -10.72 2.77 23.70
CA GLY A 84 -10.27 4.15 23.49
C GLY A 84 -11.11 4.91 22.48
N SER A 85 -10.46 5.66 21.60
CA SER A 85 -11.12 6.48 20.57
C SER A 85 -11.82 5.69 19.47
N LEU A 86 -11.61 4.37 19.41
CA LEU A 86 -12.26 3.49 18.43
C LEU A 86 -13.52 2.81 18.99
N LYS A 87 -13.75 2.92 20.30
CA LYS A 87 -14.96 2.41 20.94
C LYS A 87 -16.19 3.14 20.43
N ASP A 88 -17.24 2.36 20.14
CA ASP A 88 -18.53 2.86 19.66
C ASP A 88 -18.43 3.70 18.36
N GLN A 89 -17.34 3.52 17.59
CA GLN A 89 -17.19 4.13 16.27
C GLN A 89 -17.72 3.20 15.18
N PRO A 90 -18.31 3.75 14.10
CA PRO A 90 -18.75 2.96 12.96
C PRO A 90 -17.61 2.12 12.36
N ILE A 91 -17.90 0.86 12.02
CA ILE A 91 -16.92 -0.04 11.41
C ILE A 91 -16.56 0.43 9.99
N ILE A 92 -17.56 0.81 9.18
CA ILE A 92 -17.28 1.44 7.87
C ILE A 92 -16.66 2.80 8.13
N GLY A 93 -15.49 3.02 7.54
CA GLY A 93 -14.69 4.21 7.74
C GLY A 93 -13.50 4.00 8.67
N MET A 94 -13.47 2.90 9.42
CA MET A 94 -12.41 2.62 10.40
C MET A 94 -11.10 2.20 9.73
N THR A 95 -10.01 2.88 10.07
CA THR A 95 -8.65 2.47 9.68
C THR A 95 -8.17 1.34 10.59
N ILE A 96 -8.11 0.14 10.03
CA ILE A 96 -7.73 -1.11 10.72
C ILE A 96 -6.27 -1.49 10.51
N LEU A 97 -5.66 -1.18 9.35
CA LEU A 97 -4.23 -1.36 9.12
C LEU A 97 -3.52 -0.04 9.35
N ARG A 98 -2.45 -0.03 10.16
CA ARG A 98 -1.75 1.19 10.54
C ARG A 98 -0.24 1.02 10.55
N ASP A 99 0.44 2.04 10.02
CA ASP A 99 1.88 2.27 10.16
C ASP A 99 2.77 1.14 9.65
N LEU A 100 2.32 0.35 8.66
CA LEU A 100 3.20 -0.65 8.07
C LEU A 100 4.23 0.06 7.18
N LYS A 101 5.49 -0.31 7.31
CA LYS A 101 6.60 0.23 6.54
C LYS A 101 7.07 -0.80 5.53
N LYS A 102 7.59 -0.35 4.39
CA LYS A 102 8.23 -1.24 3.42
C LYS A 102 9.41 -1.95 4.09
N ASP A 103 9.46 -3.26 3.94
CA ASP A 103 10.46 -4.16 4.53
C ASP A 103 10.77 -5.23 3.46
N ASP A 104 11.82 -4.99 2.68
CA ASP A 104 12.15 -5.75 1.46
C ASP A 104 10.92 -5.94 0.54
N ASP A 105 10.47 -7.19 0.35
CA ASP A 105 9.35 -7.56 -0.51
C ASP A 105 7.97 -7.45 0.19
N GLU A 106 7.94 -7.16 1.49
CA GLU A 106 6.72 -7.05 2.28
C GLU A 106 6.55 -5.67 2.93
N TRP A 107 5.49 -5.53 3.74
CA TRP A 107 5.20 -4.40 4.59
C TRP A 107 5.07 -4.90 6.03
N SER A 108 5.81 -4.33 6.97
CA SER A 108 5.91 -4.83 8.34
C SER A 108 5.98 -3.70 9.38
N GLY A 109 6.12 -4.05 10.66
CA GLY A 109 6.31 -3.07 11.75
C GLY A 109 5.06 -2.31 12.19
N GLY A 110 3.94 -2.47 11.48
CA GLY A 110 2.65 -1.88 11.81
C GLY A 110 1.71 -2.83 12.55
N SER A 111 0.43 -2.48 12.55
CA SER A 111 -0.61 -3.22 13.27
C SER A 111 -1.90 -3.38 12.47
N ILE A 112 -2.69 -4.36 12.87
CA ILE A 112 -4.05 -4.61 12.39
C ILE A 112 -5.03 -4.72 13.56
N LEU A 113 -6.12 -3.96 13.52
CA LEU A 113 -7.26 -4.11 14.43
C LEU A 113 -8.28 -5.09 13.83
N ASP A 114 -8.79 -6.02 14.64
CA ASP A 114 -9.95 -6.84 14.33
C ASP A 114 -11.19 -6.28 15.06
N PRO A 115 -12.12 -5.58 14.35
CA PRO A 115 -13.32 -5.03 14.98
C PRO A 115 -14.25 -6.10 15.59
N ALA A 116 -14.16 -7.36 15.16
CA ALA A 116 -15.03 -8.42 15.68
C ALA A 116 -14.69 -8.84 17.11
N ASN A 117 -13.46 -8.60 17.55
CA ASN A 117 -13.00 -8.89 18.91
C ASN A 117 -12.35 -7.69 19.62
N GLY A 118 -12.19 -6.55 18.93
CA GLY A 118 -11.64 -5.31 19.47
C GLY A 118 -10.13 -5.31 19.66
N LYS A 119 -9.41 -6.35 19.24
CA LYS A 119 -7.99 -6.53 19.53
C LYS A 119 -7.11 -6.05 18.37
N THR A 120 -5.99 -5.45 18.76
CA THR A 120 -4.94 -5.02 17.83
C THR A 120 -3.77 -6.00 17.87
N TYR A 121 -3.29 -6.38 16.68
CA TYR A 121 -2.22 -7.34 16.47
C TYR A 121 -1.07 -6.69 15.69
N LYS A 122 0.15 -7.18 15.86
CA LYS A 122 1.23 -6.83 14.91
C LYS A 122 0.88 -7.39 13.55
N CYS A 123 1.22 -6.66 12.49
CA CYS A 123 0.82 -7.01 11.13
C CYS A 123 1.98 -7.04 10.14
N LYS A 124 1.92 -8.01 9.23
CA LYS A 124 2.71 -8.06 8.00
C LYS A 124 1.79 -8.22 6.79
N VAL A 125 2.12 -7.55 5.70
CA VAL A 125 1.38 -7.60 4.44
C VAL A 125 2.35 -7.86 3.29
N ALA A 126 2.11 -8.92 2.53
CA ALA A 126 2.86 -9.23 1.32
C ALA A 126 1.92 -9.31 0.12
N VAL A 127 2.39 -8.82 -1.03
CA VAL A 127 1.69 -8.94 -2.31
C VAL A 127 2.09 -10.24 -2.97
N GLU A 128 1.11 -11.03 -3.39
CA GLU A 128 1.31 -12.31 -4.07
C GLU A 128 0.52 -12.35 -5.39
N ASP A 129 0.75 -13.40 -6.18
CA ASP A 129 -0.03 -13.70 -7.40
C ASP A 129 -0.07 -12.52 -8.39
N GLY A 130 1.09 -11.89 -8.59
CA GLY A 130 1.24 -10.75 -9.51
C GLY A 130 0.38 -9.52 -9.17
N GLY A 131 0.04 -9.32 -7.89
CA GLY A 131 -0.78 -8.18 -7.45
C GLY A 131 -2.27 -8.50 -7.32
N LYS A 132 -2.66 -9.77 -7.46
CA LYS A 132 -4.05 -10.23 -7.34
C LYS A 132 -4.43 -10.69 -5.94
N LYS A 133 -3.44 -10.99 -5.09
CA LYS A 133 -3.64 -11.42 -3.71
C LYS A 133 -2.81 -10.62 -2.74
N LEU A 134 -3.37 -10.37 -1.56
CA LEU A 134 -2.63 -9.93 -0.39
C LEU A 134 -2.62 -11.02 0.65
N LYS A 135 -1.43 -11.35 1.13
CA LYS A 135 -1.22 -12.16 2.33
C LYS A 135 -1.10 -11.24 3.52
N VAL A 136 -2.09 -11.27 4.41
CA VAL A 136 -2.16 -10.43 5.60
C VAL A 136 -1.99 -11.32 6.83
N ARG A 137 -0.94 -11.09 7.62
CA ARG A 137 -0.66 -11.88 8.83
C ARG A 137 -0.74 -11.00 10.07
N GLY A 138 -1.68 -11.31 10.96
CA GLY A 138 -1.79 -10.75 12.30
C GLY A 138 -1.19 -11.70 13.34
N TYR A 139 -0.39 -11.20 14.28
CA TYR A 139 0.25 -12.04 15.31
C TYR A 139 0.46 -11.32 16.64
N VAL A 140 0.64 -12.11 17.71
CA VAL A 140 0.92 -11.64 19.08
C VAL A 140 2.36 -11.98 19.45
N GLY A 141 3.15 -10.97 19.87
CA GLY A 141 4.55 -11.18 20.27
C GLY A 141 5.45 -11.56 19.09
N MET A 142 5.74 -12.86 18.96
CA MET A 142 6.50 -13.46 17.85
C MET A 142 5.57 -13.86 16.69
N SER A 143 6.03 -13.73 15.45
CA SER A 143 5.22 -13.99 14.25
C SER A 143 4.70 -15.42 14.10
N LEU A 144 5.26 -16.38 14.85
CA LEU A 144 4.82 -17.78 14.89
C LEU A 144 3.42 -17.95 15.51
N LEU A 145 3.02 -17.07 16.44
CA LEU A 145 1.72 -17.13 17.11
C LEU A 145 0.76 -16.11 16.49
N GLY A 146 0.11 -16.52 15.40
CA GLY A 146 -0.79 -15.63 14.65
C GLY A 146 -1.62 -16.35 13.59
N ARG A 147 -2.43 -15.57 12.88
CA ARG A 147 -3.29 -16.00 11.79
C ARG A 147 -2.90 -15.28 10.51
N THR A 148 -2.96 -16.01 9.40
CA THR A 148 -2.81 -15.45 8.06
C THR A 148 -4.15 -15.51 7.36
N GLN A 149 -4.50 -14.42 6.68
CA GLN A 149 -5.63 -14.34 5.77
C GLN A 149 -5.14 -13.94 4.38
N TYR A 150 -5.88 -14.37 3.37
CA TYR A 150 -5.66 -13.96 1.99
C TYR A 150 -6.82 -13.07 1.56
N TRP A 151 -6.50 -11.87 1.11
CA TRP A 151 -7.46 -10.95 0.51
C TRP A 151 -7.27 -10.96 -0.99
N VAL A 152 -8.37 -10.80 -1.71
CA VAL A 152 -8.39 -10.79 -3.18
C VAL A 152 -8.58 -9.36 -3.67
N ARG A 153 -7.97 -9.01 -4.81
CA ARG A 153 -8.16 -7.69 -5.40
C ARG A 153 -9.66 -7.47 -5.64
N ALA A 154 -10.18 -6.32 -5.22
CA ALA A 154 -11.55 -5.95 -5.55
C ALA A 154 -11.60 -5.46 -7.00
N GLU A 155 -12.59 -5.95 -7.75
CA GLU A 155 -12.92 -5.49 -9.11
C GLU A 155 -13.69 -4.16 -9.08
#